data_AF-A0A6V7HHJ4-F1
#
_entry.id   AF-A0A6V7HHJ4-F1
#
_cell.length_a   1.000
_cell.length_b   1.000
_cell.length_c   1.000
_cell.angle_alpha   90.00
_cell.angle_beta   90.00
_cell.angle_gamma   90.00
#
_symmetry.space_group_name_H-M   'P 1'
#
loop_
_entity.id
_entity.type
_entity.pdbx_description
1 polymer ?
#
loop_
_entity_poly.entity_id
_entity_poly.type
_entity_poly.pdbx_seq_one_letter_code
_entity_poly.pdbx_strand_id
1 'polypeptide(L)' 'GTLKGFDQTINIILDESHERVYSTTQGVEQVVLGLHIIRGDNV' A
#
# COMPACT_ATOMS: atom_id res chain seq x y z
N GLY A 1 2.76 3.27 4.20
CA GLY A 1 1.44 3.49 4.79
C GLY A 1 1.41 2.97 6.20
N THR A 2 0.49 3.50 6.99
CA THR A 2 0.19 3.09 8.37
C THR A 2 -1.05 2.20 8.35
N LEU A 3 -0.97 1.00 8.91
CA LEU A 3 -2.10 0.07 9.04
C LEU A 3 -3.12 0.64 10.02
N LYS A 4 -4.34 0.95 9.55
CA LYS A 4 -5.44 1.43 10.40
C LYS A 4 -6.36 0.30 10.87
N GLY A 5 -6.50 -0.75 10.09
CA GLY A 5 -7.37 -1.87 10.44
C GLY A 5 -7.34 -2.98 9.39
N PHE A 6 -7.79 -4.16 9.82
CA PHE A 6 -8.01 -5.32 8.98
C PHE A 6 -9.29 -6.05 9.43
N ASP A 7 -9.90 -6.82 8.54
CA ASP A 7 -11.07 -7.67 8.86
C ASP A 7 -10.74 -9.18 8.78
N GLN A 8 -11.74 -10.03 9.05
CA GLN A 8 -11.57 -11.49 9.03
C GLN A 8 -11.32 -12.07 7.63
N THR A 9 -11.49 -11.28 6.58
CA THR A 9 -11.18 -11.66 5.20
C THR A 9 -9.90 -10.99 4.71
N ILE A 10 -9.08 -10.43 5.60
CA ILE A 10 -7.76 -9.84 5.33
C ILE A 10 -7.87 -8.61 4.41
N ASN A 11 -9.01 -7.91 4.38
CA ASN A 11 -9.04 -6.59 3.77
C ASN A 11 -8.25 -5.62 4.64
N ILE A 12 -7.30 -4.89 4.05
CA ILE A 12 -6.37 -4.03 4.77
C ILE A 12 -6.68 -2.58 4.45
N ILE A 13 -6.90 -1.76 5.49
CA ILE A 13 -7.04 -0.31 5.36
C ILE A 13 -5.71 0.34 5.70
N LEU A 14 -5.10 0.99 4.70
CA LEU A 14 -3.86 1.74 4.84
C LEU A 14 -4.14 3.24 4.76
N ASP A 15 -3.62 3.98 5.72
CA ASP A 15 -3.60 5.44 5.70
C ASP A 15 -2.19 5.92 5.35
N GLU A 16 -2.10 7.09 4.72
CA GLU A 16 -0.83 7.69 4.25
C GLU A 16 0.08 6.68 3.52
N SER A 17 -0.50 5.89 2.60
CA SER A 17 0.29 4.90 1.87
C SER A 17 1.17 5.55 0.80
N HIS A 18 2.36 4.96 0.61
CA HIS A 18 3.30 5.34 -0.43
C HIS A 18 3.69 4.07 -1.17
N GLU A 19 3.50 4.06 -2.48
CA GLU A 19 4.08 3.06 -3.35
C GLU A 19 5.55 3.38 -3.54
N ARG A 20 6.39 2.36 -3.46
CA ARG A 20 7.83 2.50 -3.72
C ARG A 20 8.21 1.59 -4.88
N VAL A 21 8.55 2.22 -6.00
CA VAL A 21 8.93 1.51 -7.22
C VAL A 21 10.45 1.47 -7.30
N TYR A 22 10.98 0.26 -7.39
CA TYR A 22 12.42 0.01 -7.53
C TYR A 22 12.71 -0.42 -8.96
N SER A 23 13.68 0.24 -9.61
CA SER A 23 14.17 -0.12 -10.93
C SER A 23 15.68 -0.41 -10.86
N THR A 24 16.16 -1.29 -11.73
CA THR A 24 17.60 -1.57 -11.88
C THR A 24 18.32 -0.48 -12.67
N THR A 25 17.58 0.38 -13.36
CA THR A 25 18.11 1.42 -14.27
C THR A 25 17.79 2.83 -13.82
N GLN A 26 16.75 3.01 -12.99
CA GLN A 26 16.31 4.30 -12.48
C GLN A 26 16.29 4.30 -10.95
N GLY A 27 16.41 5.49 -10.36
CA GLY A 27 16.34 5.68 -8.91
C GLY A 27 14.98 5.26 -8.33
N VAL A 28 14.93 5.12 -7.01
CA VAL A 28 13.70 4.77 -6.30
C VAL A 28 12.66 5.87 -6.48
N GLU A 29 11.48 5.51 -6.95
CA GLU A 29 10.34 6.41 -7.06
C GLU A 29 9.35 6.18 -5.90
N GLN A 30 8.80 7.26 -5.36
CA GLN A 30 7.77 7.22 -4.33
C GLN A 30 6.50 7.93 -4.80
N VAL A 31 5.39 7.19 -4.85
CA VAL A 31 4.07 7.70 -5.24
C VAL A 31 3.16 7.74 -4.02
N VAL A 32 2.58 8.91 -3.71
CA VAL A 32 1.67 9.08 -2.57
C VAL A 32 0.26 8.64 -2.96
N LEU A 33 -0.30 7.68 -2.22
CA LEU A 33 -1.63 7.11 -2.50
C LEU A 33 -2.73 7.64 -1.57
N GLY A 34 -2.39 8.16 -0.39
CA GLY A 34 -3.37 8.58 0.62
C GLY A 34 -4.06 7.38 1.30
N LEU A 35 -5.39 7.42 1.42
CA LEU A 35 -6.20 6.32 1.95
C LEU A 35 -6.34 5.22 0.89
N HIS A 36 -5.84 4.03 1.18
CA HIS A 36 -5.83 2.91 0.25
C HIS A 36 -6.40 1.66 0.91
N ILE A 37 -7.29 0.96 0.20
CA ILE A 37 -7.89 -0.30 0.66
C ILE A 37 -7.35 -1.43 -0.20
N ILE A 38 -6.67 -2.38 0.41
CA ILE A 38 -6.23 -3.62 -0.23
C ILE A 38 -7.27 -4.69 0.09
N ARG A 39 -7.83 -5.33 -0.94
CA ARG A 39 -8.73 -6.48 -0.72
C ARG A 39 -7.92 -7.71 -0.33
N GLY A 40 -8.42 -8.49 0.62
CA GLY A 40 -7.70 -9.66 1.13
C GLY A 40 -7.43 -10.75 0.09
N ASP A 41 -8.24 -10.82 -0.96
CA ASP A 41 -7.99 -11.72 -2.10
C ASP A 41 -6.72 -11.36 -2.90
N ASN A 42 -6.20 -10.14 -2.73
CA ASN A 42 -5.04 -9.60 -3.44
C ASN A 42 -3.82 -9.40 -2.53
N VAL A 43 -3.84 -9.92 -1.30
CA VAL A 43 -2.71 -9.91 -0.37
C VAL A 43 -1.78 -11.10 -0.64
#